data_AF-A0A5K0VW58-F1
#
_entry.id   AF-A0A5K0VW58-F1
#
_cell.length_a   1.000
_cell.length_b   1.000
_cell.length_c   1.000
_cell.angle_alpha   90.00
_cell.angle_beta   90.00
_cell.angle_gamma   90.00
#
_symmetry.space_group_name_H-M   'P 1'
#
loop_
_entity.id
_entity.type
_entity.pdbx_description
1 polymer ?
#
loop_
_entity_poly.entity_id
_entity_poly.type
_entity_poly.pdbx_seq_one_letter_code
_entity_poly.pdbx_strand_id
1 'polypeptide(L)' 'WMPIDEFLEQPFYKEDHMSRKVYELCIASLENRYKGLTAHLLPSKFDGTSTYLYFSTAANNDGEIQV' A
#
# COMPACT_ATOMS: atom_id res chain seq x y z
N TRP A 1 -17.72 -10.12 -10.32
CA TRP A 1 -17.29 -8.72 -10.44
C TRP A 1 -18.46 -7.84 -10.10
N MET A 2 -18.30 -6.93 -9.14
CA MET A 2 -19.34 -6.02 -8.66
C MET A 2 -18.98 -4.60 -9.11
N PRO A 3 -19.92 -3.79 -9.61
CA PRO A 3 -19.70 -2.37 -9.86
C PRO A 3 -19.18 -1.66 -8.60
N ILE A 4 -18.29 -0.69 -8.78
CA ILE A 4 -17.71 0.07 -7.65
C ILE A 4 -18.81 0.80 -6.88
N ASP A 5 -19.78 1.38 -7.57
CA ASP A 5 -20.88 2.11 -6.93
C ASP A 5 -21.71 1.19 -6.01
N GLU A 6 -22.04 -0.02 -6.49
CA GLU A 6 -22.74 -1.05 -5.70
C GLU A 6 -21.90 -1.52 -4.50
N PHE A 7 -20.59 -1.67 -4.68
CA PHE A 7 -19.67 -2.05 -3.61
C PHE A 7 -19.58 -0.99 -2.50
N LEU A 8 -19.51 0.29 -2.88
CA LEU A 8 -19.40 1.42 -1.94
C LEU A 8 -20.68 1.65 -1.14
N GLU A 9 -21.83 1.21 -1.66
CA GLU A 9 -23.12 1.35 -0.97
C GLU A 9 -23.29 0.39 0.21
N GLN A 10 -22.46 -0.65 0.31
CA GLN A 10 -22.56 -1.67 1.36
C GLN A 10 -22.44 -1.05 2.77
N PRO A 11 -23.35 -1.40 3.71
CA PRO A 11 -23.36 -0.84 5.07
C PRO A 11 -22.02 -0.98 5.80
N PHE A 12 -21.33 -2.10 5.56
CA PHE A 12 -20.03 -2.41 6.16
C PHE A 12 -18.99 -1.29 5.99
N TYR A 13 -18.88 -0.70 4.80
CA TYR A 13 -17.92 0.38 4.52
C TYR A 13 -18.40 1.76 5.00
N LYS A 14 -19.67 1.89 5.38
CA LYS A 14 -20.23 3.10 5.98
C LYS A 14 -19.95 3.17 7.48
N GLU A 15 -19.87 2.02 8.14
CA GLU A 15 -19.73 1.91 9.60
C GLU A 15 -18.28 1.73 10.05
N ASP A 16 -17.45 0.97 9.32
CA ASP A 16 -16.04 0.74 9.69
C ASP A 16 -15.06 1.69 8.99
N HIS A 17 -14.37 2.51 9.78
CA HIS A 17 -13.43 3.51 9.29
C HIS A 17 -12.16 2.90 8.68
N MET A 18 -11.72 1.72 9.15
CA MET A 18 -10.53 1.05 8.58
C MET A 18 -10.84 0.46 7.21
N SER A 19 -11.96 -0.24 7.08
CA SER A 19 -12.45 -0.74 5.79
C SER A 19 -12.70 0.40 4.81
N ARG A 20 -13.19 1.56 5.30
CA ARG A 20 -13.27 2.77 4.49
C ARG A 20 -11.93 3.18 3.89
N LYS A 21 -10.90 3.27 4.75
CA LYS A 21 -9.54 3.64 4.31
C LYS A 21 -8.98 2.66 3.29
N VAL A 22 -9.22 1.36 3.47
CA VAL A 22 -8.75 0.33 2.53
C VAL A 22 -9.36 0.54 1.14
N TYR A 23 -10.67 0.73 1.02
CA TYR A 23 -11.26 0.92 -0.31
C TYR A 23 -10.85 2.28 -0.92
N GLU A 24 -10.68 3.34 -0.13
CA GLU A 24 -10.20 4.64 -0.61
C GLU A 24 -8.83 4.49 -1.30
N LEU A 25 -7.94 3.65 -0.76
CA LEU A 25 -6.66 3.31 -1.38
C LEU A 25 -6.84 2.53 -2.68
N CYS A 26 -7.80 1.59 -2.74
CA CYS A 26 -8.12 0.86 -3.97
C CYS A 26 -8.62 1.80 -5.07
N ILE A 27 -9.51 2.74 -4.77
CA ILE A 27 -10.00 3.75 -5.72
C ILE A 27 -8.85 4.64 -6.18
N ALA A 28 -8.02 5.13 -5.25
CA ALA A 28 -6.85 5.93 -5.61
C ALA A 28 -5.84 5.14 -6.47
N SER A 29 -5.71 3.82 -6.27
CA SER A 29 -4.91 2.95 -7.11
C SER A 29 -5.49 2.77 -8.52
N LEU A 30 -6.82 2.59 -8.63
CA LEU A 30 -7.52 2.49 -9.91
C LEU A 30 -7.38 3.79 -10.73
N GLU A 31 -7.41 4.93 -10.06
CA GLU A 31 -7.21 6.25 -10.65
C GLU A 31 -5.72 6.60 -10.86
N ASN A 32 -4.80 5.67 -10.61
CA ASN A 32 -3.35 5.85 -10.74
C ASN A 32 -2.77 7.01 -9.89
N ARG A 33 -3.47 7.37 -8.82
CA ARG A 33 -3.10 8.42 -7.83
C ARG A 33 -2.39 7.86 -6.62
N TYR A 34 -2.48 6.56 -6.36
CA TYR A 34 -1.79 5.88 -5.26
C TYR A 34 -0.55 5.14 -5.77
N LYS A 35 0.62 5.49 -5.23
CA LYS A 35 1.91 4.87 -5.60
C LYS A 35 2.23 3.60 -4.79
N GLY A 36 1.46 3.31 -3.74
CA GLY A 36 1.60 2.10 -2.95
C GLY A 36 2.88 2.04 -2.12
N LEU A 37 3.07 0.87 -1.51
CA LEU A 37 4.32 0.44 -0.91
C LEU A 37 4.85 -0.71 -1.76
N THR A 38 6.14 -0.66 -2.07
CA THR A 38 6.82 -1.74 -2.79
C THR A 38 7.60 -2.58 -1.80
N ALA A 39 7.53 -3.91 -1.97
CA ALA A 39 8.28 -4.85 -1.15
C ALA A 39 9.72 -4.96 -1.67
N HIS A 40 10.69 -4.77 -0.78
CA HIS A 40 12.11 -4.93 -1.07
C HIS A 40 12.68 -6.03 -0.19
N LEU A 41 13.21 -7.07 -0.82
CA LEU A 41 13.87 -8.16 -0.12
C LEU A 41 15.27 -7.70 0.29
N LEU A 42 15.55 -7.66 1.60
CA LEU A 42 16.80 -7.18 2.17
C LEU A 42 17.36 -8.19 3.17
N PRO A 43 18.67 -8.48 3.13
CA PRO A 43 19.31 -9.31 4.14
C PRO A 43 19.47 -8.54 5.46
N SER A 44 19.12 -9.18 6.58
CA SER A 44 19.37 -8.68 7.92
C SER A 44 20.87 -8.61 8.19
N LYS A 45 21.35 -7.50 8.73
CA LYS A 45 22.77 -7.33 9.11
C LYS A 45 23.20 -8.23 10.27
N PHE A 46 22.25 -8.71 11.08
CA PHE A 46 22.56 -9.46 12.30
C PHE A 46 22.81 -10.95 12.05
N ASP A 47 22.02 -11.56 11.17
CA ASP A 47 21.98 -13.01 10.94
C ASP A 47 21.97 -13.40 9.44
N GLY A 48 21.93 -12.42 8.54
CA GLY A 48 21.86 -12.66 7.08
C GLY A 48 20.50 -13.12 6.58
N THR A 49 19.48 -13.21 7.46
CA THR A 49 18.14 -13.66 7.07
C THR A 49 17.46 -12.60 6.20
N SER A 50 16.95 -13.00 5.03
CA SER A 50 16.24 -12.09 4.14
C SER A 50 14.84 -11.75 4.69
N THR A 51 14.51 -10.46 4.71
CA THR A 51 13.22 -9.92 5.14
C THR A 51 12.67 -8.96 4.10
N TYR A 52 11.34 -8.77 4.07
CA TYR A 52 10.72 -7.80 3.16
C TYR A 52 10.50 -6.47 3.88
N LEU A 53 11.06 -5.39 3.33
CA LEU A 53 10.79 -4.02 3.74
C LEU A 53 9.81 -3.38 2.75
N TYR A 54 8.69 -2.87 3.24
CA TYR A 54 7.68 -2.19 2.43
C TYR A 54 7.85 -0.68 2.56
N PHE A 55 8.19 0.03 1.48
CA PHE A 55 8.32 1.49 1.49
C PHE A 55 7.80 2.15 0.20
N SER A 56 7.55 3.47 0.26
CA SER A 56 7.09 4.27 -0.88
C SER A 56 8.24 4.64 -1.80
N THR A 57 8.14 4.30 -3.08
CA THR A 57 9.16 4.63 -4.09
C THR A 57 9.16 6.11 -4.49
N ALA A 58 8.10 6.85 -4.16
CA ALA A 58 7.99 8.29 -4.45
C ALA A 58 8.86 9.18 -3.53
N ALA A 59 9.44 8.61 -2.47
CA ALA A 59 10.29 9.35 -1.53
C ALA A 59 11.76 9.48 -2.01
N ASN A 60 12.16 8.77 -3.07
CA ASN A 60 13.54 8.74 -3.53
C ASN A 60 13.74 9.64 -4.75
N ASN A 61 13.90 10.95 -4.51
CA ASN A 61 14.78 11.75 -5.36
C ASN A 61 16.16 11.99 -4.75
N ASP A 62 16.36 11.80 -3.44
CA ASP A 62 17.68 12.01 -2.84
C ASP A 62 17.89 11.07 -1.65
N GLY A 63 18.76 10.08 -1.77
CA GLY A 63 19.13 9.24 -0.64
C GLY A 63 19.53 7.82 -1.02
N GLU A 64 20.78 7.67 -1.45
CA GLU A 64 21.51 6.42 -1.46
C GLU A 64 21.34 5.71 -0.10
N ILE A 65 20.57 4.61 -0.05
CA ILE A 65 20.62 3.71 1.10
C ILE A 65 21.92 2.91 0.96
N GLN A 66 23.00 3.46 1.49
CA GLN A 66 24.22 2.70 1.71
C GLN A 66 23.95 1.64 2.77
N VAL A 67 23.97 0.37 2.35
CA VAL A 67 23.97 -0.80 3.24
C VAL A 67 25.39 -1.09 3.67
#